data_AF-A0A3Q2VMD3-F1
#
_entry.id   AF-A0A3Q2VMD3-F1
#
_cell.length_a   1.000
_cell.length_b   1.000
_cell.length_c   1.000
_cell.angle_alpha   90.00
_cell.angle_beta   90.00
_cell.angle_gamma   90.00
#
_symmetry.space_group_name_H-M   'P 1'
#
loop_
_entity.id
_entity.type
_entity.pdbx_description
1 polymer ?
#
loop_
_entity_poly.entity_id
_entity_poly.type
_entity_poly.pdbx_seq_one_letter_code
_entity_poly.pdbx_strand_id
1 'polypeptide(L)'
;MELDKMDENDWKYHGEGNKSLVVSHVQTAEQAYRQIQNIVDFSSNVMSSLLGEKFIHSGEVVKLPLEFVRQLSIKVQHQRPAWRCDKVMDIYSGCALCLPNLTSPALHQPTHTPPLCIEIKPKCGFLPSPKHVSKDIKTKVCRYCMHQHYKVANGKWKRRSFYCPLDLFSGNRQRMHFAIKHLIEEPQNNFKVFKGGQCIYSSKEGSDESPDMNSLLHHLRPYFLHANNRMNSHVTCKAVLNDFIQVLVNALLSSGGGDGGVVADRQAEGRSFCEASIFNKERIRHGSRGLPNDSVLFRILQTQMLDTLDIEGLYPLYRQVEQHLQDFPKERTRLQIEGPYNEAFLEKLQKCPAEDDGSVEYAVAKVHQYRVAMTAKDCSIMVALVPSSEEEEDNESLSSQRQLRDFRPPAFSYSASILDLDPKPFDSIPRQLRLDQKIVTCYLRTGGALPKGPLREKEDCTLLFHPM
;
A
#
# COMPACT_ATOMS: atom_id res chain seq x y z
N MET A 1 26.17 -9.94 13.15
CA MET A 1 27.16 -10.47 12.18
C MET A 1 27.88 -11.59 12.88
N GLU A 2 27.90 -12.79 12.30
CA GLU A 2 28.77 -13.86 12.78
C GLU A 2 30.22 -13.39 12.56
N LEU A 3 31.01 -13.27 13.64
CA LEU A 3 32.39 -12.77 13.60
C LEU A 3 33.30 -13.64 12.69
N ASP A 4 32.93 -14.91 12.50
CA ASP A 4 33.70 -15.89 11.74
C ASP A 4 33.45 -15.85 10.21
N LYS A 5 32.66 -14.88 9.70
CA LYS A 5 32.35 -14.71 8.27
C LYS A 5 32.52 -13.27 7.78
N MET A 6 33.42 -12.50 8.38
CA MET A 6 33.73 -11.16 7.89
C MET A 6 34.87 -11.23 6.87
N ASP A 7 34.58 -10.93 5.61
CA ASP A 7 35.60 -10.70 4.58
C ASP A 7 35.97 -9.22 4.60
N GLU A 8 37.26 -8.90 4.74
CA GLU A 8 37.76 -7.53 4.71
C GLU A 8 37.49 -6.81 3.39
N ASN A 9 37.33 -7.57 2.29
CA ASN A 9 36.97 -7.04 0.98
C ASN A 9 35.51 -6.56 0.89
N ASP A 10 34.66 -7.03 1.81
CA ASP A 10 33.26 -6.60 1.90
C ASP A 10 33.12 -5.24 2.59
N TRP A 11 34.21 -4.55 2.95
CA TRP A 11 34.17 -3.26 3.62
C TRP A 11 34.91 -2.18 2.81
N LYS A 12 34.26 -1.03 2.63
CA LYS A 12 34.87 0.15 1.99
C LYS A 12 35.00 1.29 2.96
N TYR A 13 36.11 2.02 2.86
CA TYR A 13 36.27 3.30 3.53
C TYR A 13 35.10 4.23 3.19
N HIS A 14 34.44 4.74 4.23
CA HIS A 14 33.33 5.67 4.12
C HIS A 14 33.77 7.10 4.52
N GLY A 15 34.62 7.22 5.54
CA GLY A 15 35.15 8.49 5.99
C GLY A 15 35.95 8.35 7.28
N GLU A 16 36.69 9.40 7.66
CA GLU A 16 37.47 9.45 8.89
C GLU A 16 37.38 10.86 9.48
N GLY A 17 37.24 10.94 10.80
CA GLY A 17 37.36 12.16 11.58
C GLY A 17 38.57 12.07 12.51
N ASN A 18 38.88 13.16 13.23
CA ASN A 18 40.11 13.29 14.05
C ASN A 18 40.36 12.17 15.08
N LYS A 19 39.36 11.34 15.42
CA LYS A 19 39.48 10.21 16.36
C LYS A 19 38.76 8.93 15.92
N SER A 20 38.22 8.85 14.70
CA SER A 20 37.36 7.73 14.30
C SER A 20 37.40 7.48 12.80
N LEU A 21 37.54 6.22 12.41
CA LEU A 21 37.47 5.75 11.04
C LEU A 21 36.15 4.97 10.82
N VAL A 22 35.48 5.26 9.72
CA VAL A 22 34.18 4.68 9.35
C VAL A 22 34.35 3.88 8.06
N VAL A 23 33.99 2.60 8.12
CA VAL A 23 33.87 1.71 6.95
C VAL A 23 32.42 1.29 6.75
N SER A 24 32.02 1.13 5.50
CA SER A 24 30.70 0.66 5.09
C SER A 24 30.79 -0.69 4.41
N HIS A 25 29.94 -1.63 4.82
CA HIS A 25 29.87 -2.95 4.20
C HIS A 25 29.29 -2.85 2.78
N VAL A 26 30.04 -3.28 1.77
CA VAL A 26 29.60 -3.46 0.39
C VAL A 26 28.87 -4.78 0.30
N GLN A 27 27.58 -4.71 -0.01
CA GLN A 27 26.81 -5.91 -0.30
C GLN A 27 27.35 -6.60 -1.55
N THR A 28 27.63 -7.90 -1.47
CA THR A 28 28.10 -8.67 -2.63
C THR A 28 26.98 -8.88 -3.65
N ALA A 29 27.33 -9.14 -4.91
CA ALA A 29 26.34 -9.45 -5.96
C ALA A 29 25.47 -10.66 -5.59
N GLU A 30 26.06 -11.68 -4.96
CA GLU A 30 25.34 -12.87 -4.46
C GLU A 30 24.37 -12.52 -3.32
N GLN A 31 24.78 -11.65 -2.39
CA GLN A 31 23.91 -11.19 -1.31
C GLN A 31 22.73 -10.36 -1.86
N ALA A 32 23.00 -9.48 -2.83
CA ALA A 32 21.96 -8.70 -3.51
C ALA A 32 21.00 -9.61 -4.28
N TYR A 33 21.53 -10.57 -5.05
CA TYR A 33 20.72 -11.57 -5.74
C TYR A 33 19.81 -12.32 -4.78
N ARG A 34 20.34 -12.85 -3.67
CA ARG A 34 19.56 -13.58 -2.66
C ARG A 34 18.47 -12.70 -2.02
N GLN A 35 18.77 -11.44 -1.74
CA GLN A 35 17.77 -10.51 -1.19
C GLN A 35 16.64 -10.24 -2.18
N ILE A 36 16.94 -10.01 -3.46
CA ILE A 36 15.91 -9.78 -4.48
C ILE A 36 15.14 -11.09 -4.75
N GLN A 37 15.82 -12.23 -4.78
CA GLN A 37 15.18 -13.55 -4.92
C GLN A 37 14.22 -13.82 -3.76
N ASN A 38 14.60 -13.45 -2.53
CA ASN A 38 13.69 -13.54 -1.38
C ASN A 38 12.42 -12.68 -1.56
N ILE A 39 12.48 -11.53 -2.24
CA ILE A 39 11.29 -10.73 -2.57
C ILE A 39 10.41 -11.49 -3.56
N VAL A 40 11.02 -12.07 -4.61
CA VAL A 40 10.30 -12.88 -5.60
C VAL A 40 9.63 -14.08 -4.94
N ASP A 41 10.35 -14.85 -4.13
CA ASP A 41 9.86 -16.05 -3.44
C ASP A 41 8.73 -15.69 -2.45
N PHE A 42 8.88 -14.59 -1.72
CA PHE A 42 7.83 -14.11 -0.82
C PHE A 42 6.57 -13.73 -1.60
N SER A 43 6.72 -13.04 -2.74
CA SER A 43 5.61 -12.67 -3.61
C SER A 43 4.93 -13.91 -4.23
N SER A 44 5.70 -14.83 -4.82
CA SER A 44 5.19 -16.00 -5.54
C SER A 44 4.64 -17.10 -4.63
N ASN A 45 5.28 -17.37 -3.49
CA ASN A 45 4.95 -18.52 -2.66
C ASN A 45 4.02 -18.15 -1.51
N VAL A 46 4.17 -16.96 -0.94
CA VAL A 46 3.39 -16.52 0.24
C VAL A 46 2.25 -15.59 -0.18
N MET A 47 2.59 -14.46 -0.81
CA MET A 47 1.57 -13.44 -1.12
C MET A 47 0.61 -13.90 -2.21
N SER A 48 1.07 -14.66 -3.22
CA SER A 48 0.20 -15.27 -4.25
C SER A 48 -0.87 -16.18 -3.65
N SER A 49 -0.50 -17.03 -2.69
CA SER A 49 -1.44 -17.92 -2.01
C SER A 49 -2.50 -17.15 -1.21
N LEU A 50 -2.09 -16.07 -0.52
CA LEU A 50 -2.99 -15.29 0.35
C LEU A 50 -3.87 -14.29 -0.43
N LEU A 51 -3.27 -13.61 -1.42
CA LEU A 51 -3.93 -12.54 -2.16
C LEU A 51 -4.64 -13.04 -3.43
N GLY A 52 -4.17 -14.15 -4.00
CA GLY A 52 -4.65 -14.74 -5.26
C GLY A 52 -3.73 -14.43 -6.43
N GLU A 53 -3.30 -15.48 -7.13
CA GLU A 53 -2.30 -15.46 -8.21
C GLU A 53 -2.57 -14.41 -9.29
N LYS A 54 -3.83 -14.28 -9.73
CA LYS A 54 -4.27 -13.29 -10.74
C LYS A 54 -3.92 -11.83 -10.42
N PHE A 55 -3.73 -11.49 -9.14
CA PHE A 55 -3.44 -10.13 -8.71
C PHE A 55 -1.94 -9.86 -8.54
N ILE A 56 -1.10 -10.88 -8.67
CA ILE A 56 0.32 -10.82 -8.27
C ILE A 56 1.21 -10.94 -9.50
N HIS A 57 2.25 -10.08 -9.54
CA HIS A 57 3.26 -10.07 -10.59
C HIS A 57 4.64 -10.07 -9.92
N SER A 58 5.19 -11.25 -9.65
CA SER A 58 6.44 -11.39 -8.87
C SER A 58 7.69 -10.97 -9.64
N GLY A 59 7.63 -10.97 -10.98
CA GLY A 59 8.79 -10.65 -11.81
C GLY A 59 9.91 -11.68 -11.73
N GLU A 60 11.09 -11.30 -12.20
CA GLU A 60 12.29 -12.12 -12.17
C GLU A 60 13.54 -11.32 -11.78
N VAL A 61 14.50 -11.99 -11.16
CA VAL A 61 15.80 -11.39 -10.82
C VAL A 61 16.67 -11.36 -12.07
N VAL A 62 17.14 -10.18 -12.45
CA VAL A 62 18.01 -10.00 -13.62
C VAL A 62 19.39 -9.47 -13.22
N LYS A 63 20.41 -9.89 -13.97
CA LYS A 63 21.77 -9.35 -13.89
C LYS A 63 21.98 -8.32 -15.00
N LEU A 64 22.52 -7.18 -14.65
CA LEU A 64 22.76 -6.04 -15.51
C LEU A 64 24.26 -5.70 -15.56
N PRO A 65 24.78 -5.23 -16.70
CA PRO A 65 26.15 -4.73 -16.77
C PRO A 65 26.35 -3.54 -15.81
N LEU A 66 27.40 -3.57 -14.98
CA LEU A 66 27.66 -2.51 -13.99
C LEU A 66 27.79 -1.12 -14.62
N GLU A 67 28.37 -1.04 -15.81
CA GLU A 67 28.51 0.23 -16.54
C GLU A 67 27.15 0.81 -16.94
N PHE A 68 26.23 -0.04 -17.40
CA PHE A 68 24.85 0.37 -17.68
C PHE A 68 24.16 0.92 -16.42
N VAL A 69 24.30 0.24 -15.28
CA VAL A 69 23.68 0.65 -14.01
C VAL A 69 24.24 2.00 -13.53
N ARG A 70 25.55 2.22 -13.66
CA ARG A 70 26.19 3.50 -13.30
C ARG A 70 25.71 4.64 -14.18
N GLN A 71 25.68 4.45 -15.50
CA GLN A 71 25.18 5.46 -16.44
C GLN A 71 23.70 5.76 -16.21
N LEU A 72 22.89 4.72 -15.93
CA LEU A 72 21.49 4.89 -15.59
C LEU A 72 21.31 5.71 -14.30
N SER A 73 22.10 5.41 -13.25
CA SER A 73 22.09 6.15 -11.99
C SER A 73 22.29 7.65 -12.19
N ILE A 74 23.29 8.02 -13.00
CA ILE A 74 23.59 9.42 -13.34
C ILE A 74 22.42 10.05 -14.10
N LYS A 75 21.89 9.35 -15.12
CA LYS A 75 20.78 9.84 -15.95
C LYS A 75 19.52 10.14 -15.15
N VAL A 76 19.16 9.28 -14.18
CA VAL A 76 17.91 9.44 -13.42
C VAL A 76 18.07 10.35 -12.21
N GLN A 77 19.29 10.63 -11.73
CA GLN A 77 19.53 11.36 -10.50
C GLN A 77 18.84 12.73 -10.47
N HIS A 78 18.88 13.48 -11.57
CA HIS A 78 18.22 14.79 -11.68
C HIS A 78 16.69 14.73 -11.73
N GLN A 79 16.11 13.55 -11.98
CA GLN A 79 14.66 13.32 -12.01
C GLN A 79 14.13 12.91 -10.64
N ARG A 80 15.01 12.57 -9.69
CA ARG A 80 14.60 12.12 -8.36
C ARG A 80 14.13 13.31 -7.52
N PRO A 81 13.03 13.17 -6.76
CA PRO A 81 12.64 14.19 -5.81
C PRO A 81 13.73 14.40 -4.75
N ALA A 82 14.02 15.65 -4.39
CA ALA A 82 15.13 16.00 -3.49
C ALA A 82 15.11 15.22 -2.16
N TRP A 83 13.93 15.01 -1.57
CA TRP A 83 13.74 14.27 -0.31
C TRP A 83 13.91 12.74 -0.44
N ARG A 84 14.15 12.22 -1.64
CA ARG A 84 14.45 10.80 -1.91
C ARG A 84 15.92 10.58 -2.23
N CYS A 85 16.73 11.64 -2.34
CA CYS A 85 18.14 11.56 -2.69
C CYS A 85 19.03 11.09 -1.53
N ASP A 86 18.48 10.99 -0.31
CA ASP A 86 19.11 10.35 0.85
C ASP A 86 19.33 8.85 0.64
N LYS A 87 18.48 8.21 -0.16
CA LYS A 87 18.64 6.80 -0.55
C LYS A 87 19.42 6.71 -1.85
N VAL A 88 20.46 5.87 -1.89
CA VAL A 88 21.29 5.70 -3.08
C VAL A 88 20.84 4.46 -3.86
N MET A 89 20.92 4.52 -5.19
CA MET A 89 20.68 3.35 -6.05
C MET A 89 21.87 2.39 -5.92
N ASP A 90 21.62 1.09 -5.86
CA ASP A 90 22.70 0.10 -5.87
C ASP A 90 23.35 0.07 -7.26
N ILE A 91 24.59 0.55 -7.34
CA ILE A 91 25.42 0.59 -8.56
C ILE A 91 26.55 -0.45 -8.55
N TYR A 92 26.58 -1.32 -7.54
CA TYR A 92 27.70 -2.25 -7.32
C TYR A 92 27.30 -3.71 -7.53
N SER A 93 26.07 -4.12 -7.18
CA SER A 93 25.66 -5.53 -7.32
C SER A 93 25.34 -5.94 -8.75
N GLY A 94 24.88 -5.00 -9.58
CA GLY A 94 24.36 -5.29 -10.92
C GLY A 94 23.10 -6.16 -10.91
N CYS A 95 22.40 -6.32 -9.78
CA CYS A 95 21.19 -7.11 -9.68
C CYS A 95 19.96 -6.20 -9.60
N ALA A 96 18.89 -6.56 -10.32
CA ALA A 96 17.63 -5.83 -10.30
C ALA A 96 16.43 -6.78 -10.36
N LEU A 97 15.27 -6.28 -9.95
CA LEU A 97 13.99 -6.97 -10.12
C LEU A 97 13.30 -6.44 -11.40
N CYS A 98 13.06 -7.32 -12.36
CA CYS A 98 12.33 -6.99 -13.59
C CYS A 98 10.84 -7.26 -13.38
N LEU A 99 10.00 -6.21 -13.50
CA LEU A 99 8.56 -6.28 -13.31
C LEU A 99 7.81 -5.80 -14.56
N PRO A 100 6.60 -6.32 -14.83
CA PRO A 100 5.76 -5.80 -15.91
C PRO A 100 5.33 -4.36 -15.64
N ASN A 101 5.23 -3.55 -16.68
CA ASN A 101 4.70 -2.20 -16.56
C ASN A 101 3.17 -2.22 -16.51
N LEU A 102 2.60 -2.18 -15.30
CA LEU A 102 1.15 -2.19 -15.11
C LEU A 102 0.44 -0.88 -15.46
N THR A 103 1.18 0.19 -15.77
CA THR A 103 0.60 1.46 -16.28
C THR A 103 0.41 1.45 -17.80
N SER A 104 0.90 0.41 -18.47
CA SER A 104 0.76 0.16 -19.91
C SER A 104 0.52 -1.34 -20.15
N PRO A 105 -0.70 -1.86 -19.89
CA PRO A 105 -0.98 -3.28 -20.02
C PRO A 105 -0.71 -3.77 -21.46
N ALA A 106 0.14 -4.78 -21.60
CA ALA A 106 0.66 -5.27 -22.89
C ALA A 106 -0.40 -5.91 -23.81
N LEU A 107 -1.58 -6.24 -23.27
CA LEU A 107 -2.69 -6.87 -23.99
C LEU A 107 -3.56 -5.89 -24.78
N HIS A 108 -3.19 -4.61 -24.85
CA HIS A 108 -3.91 -3.65 -25.66
C HIS A 108 -3.38 -3.61 -27.08
N GLN A 109 -4.20 -4.10 -28.01
CA GLN A 109 -4.18 -3.59 -29.38
C GLN A 109 -4.29 -2.06 -29.32
N PRO A 110 -3.57 -1.31 -30.17
CA PRO A 110 -3.59 0.14 -30.15
C PRO A 110 -5.00 0.65 -30.46
N THR A 111 -5.81 0.85 -29.43
CA THR A 111 -7.08 1.56 -29.53
C THR A 111 -6.79 3.06 -29.60
N HIS A 112 -7.71 3.83 -30.20
CA HIS A 112 -7.56 5.29 -30.28
C HIS A 112 -7.54 5.98 -28.90
N THR A 113 -8.04 5.32 -27.84
CA THR A 113 -8.10 5.88 -26.48
C THR A 113 -7.21 5.09 -25.52
N PRO A 114 -6.14 5.69 -24.96
CA PRO A 114 -5.21 4.97 -24.10
C PRO A 114 -5.87 4.53 -22.77
N PRO A 115 -5.38 3.46 -22.12
CA PRO A 115 -5.90 3.01 -20.84
C PRO A 115 -5.66 4.04 -19.73
N LEU A 116 -6.54 4.03 -18.73
CA LEU A 116 -6.38 4.76 -17.47
C LEU A 116 -5.95 3.79 -16.38
N CYS A 117 -4.85 4.06 -15.70
CA CYS A 117 -4.38 3.25 -14.58
C CYS A 117 -4.42 4.05 -13.28
N ILE A 118 -4.98 3.47 -12.22
CA ILE A 118 -5.21 4.13 -10.94
C ILE A 118 -4.45 3.35 -9.86
N GLU A 119 -3.49 4.02 -9.21
CA GLU A 119 -2.75 3.47 -8.08
C GLU A 119 -3.40 3.94 -6.76
N ILE A 120 -3.83 3.01 -5.91
CA ILE A 120 -4.43 3.28 -4.59
C ILE A 120 -3.59 2.61 -3.52
N LYS A 121 -3.18 3.35 -2.47
CA LYS A 121 -2.65 2.75 -1.23
C LYS A 121 -3.77 2.68 -0.18
N PRO A 122 -4.46 1.54 -0.03
CA PRO A 122 -5.72 1.47 0.71
C PRO A 122 -5.54 1.54 2.24
N LYS A 123 -4.34 1.21 2.76
CA LYS A 123 -4.04 1.16 4.19
C LYS A 123 -4.87 0.09 4.93
N CYS A 124 -4.84 0.11 6.27
CA CYS A 124 -5.44 -0.91 7.13
C CYS A 124 -6.98 -0.78 7.18
N GLY A 125 -7.69 -1.80 6.72
CA GLY A 125 -9.15 -1.82 6.57
C GLY A 125 -9.96 -2.23 7.81
N PHE A 126 -9.32 -2.56 8.93
CA PHE A 126 -9.98 -2.99 10.17
C PHE A 126 -9.48 -2.24 11.41
N LEU A 127 -10.19 -2.39 12.53
CA LEU A 127 -9.82 -1.90 13.86
C LEU A 127 -9.33 -3.07 14.73
N PRO A 128 -8.27 -2.89 15.54
CA PRO A 128 -7.73 -3.93 16.40
C PRO A 128 -8.73 -4.38 17.48
N SER A 129 -8.53 -5.60 17.99
CA SER A 129 -9.30 -6.16 19.11
C SER A 129 -9.02 -5.40 20.41
N PRO A 130 -10.05 -5.12 21.25
CA PRO A 130 -9.85 -4.50 22.56
C PRO A 130 -8.97 -5.33 23.50
N LYS A 131 -8.86 -6.65 23.27
CA LYS A 131 -8.10 -7.58 24.13
C LYS A 131 -6.59 -7.29 24.15
N HIS A 132 -6.07 -6.66 23.11
CA HIS A 132 -4.63 -6.54 22.89
C HIS A 132 -4.13 -5.09 22.77
N VAL A 133 -4.96 -4.12 23.14
CA VAL A 133 -4.61 -2.69 23.07
C VAL A 133 -4.81 -2.01 24.40
N SER A 134 -3.86 -1.16 24.81
CA SER A 134 -3.92 -0.42 26.08
C SER A 134 -4.78 0.85 26.02
N LYS A 135 -5.05 1.38 24.83
CA LYS A 135 -5.82 2.62 24.61
C LYS A 135 -7.09 2.33 23.81
N ASP A 136 -8.24 2.54 24.46
CA ASP A 136 -9.58 2.34 23.90
C ASP A 136 -9.80 3.05 22.55
N ILE A 137 -9.17 4.22 22.33
CA ILE A 137 -9.29 4.96 21.07
C ILE A 137 -8.86 4.14 19.83
N LYS A 138 -7.92 3.19 19.99
CA LYS A 138 -7.47 2.31 18.90
C LYS A 138 -8.59 1.41 18.38
N THR A 139 -9.58 1.09 19.22
CA THR A 139 -10.76 0.28 18.85
C THR A 139 -11.89 1.10 18.22
N LYS A 140 -11.75 2.43 18.20
CA LYS A 140 -12.77 3.38 17.74
C LYS A 140 -12.35 4.14 16.48
N VAL A 141 -11.07 4.49 16.38
CA VAL A 141 -10.51 5.28 15.29
C VAL A 141 -9.37 4.52 14.62
N CYS A 142 -9.41 4.43 13.29
CA CYS A 142 -8.42 3.66 12.56
C CYS A 142 -7.05 4.34 12.55
N ARG A 143 -6.00 3.53 12.42
CA ARG A 143 -4.60 4.00 12.40
C ARG A 143 -4.36 5.08 11.34
N TYR A 144 -5.00 5.01 10.17
CA TYR A 144 -4.86 6.04 9.14
C TYR A 144 -5.37 7.41 9.61
N CYS A 145 -6.61 7.46 10.12
CA CYS A 145 -7.22 8.71 10.58
C CYS A 145 -6.44 9.32 11.75
N MET A 146 -5.97 8.52 12.71
CA MET A 146 -5.08 9.03 13.78
C MET A 146 -3.76 9.55 13.21
N HIS A 147 -3.15 8.82 12.28
CA HIS A 147 -1.87 9.18 11.69
C HIS A 147 -1.96 10.45 10.83
N GLN A 148 -3.11 10.79 10.24
CA GLN A 148 -3.31 12.07 9.55
C GLN A 148 -3.03 13.27 10.48
N HIS A 149 -3.47 13.22 11.74
CA HIS A 149 -3.15 14.27 12.72
C HIS A 149 -1.64 14.39 12.95
N TYR A 150 -0.98 13.25 13.19
CA TYR A 150 0.46 13.21 13.40
C TYR A 150 1.25 13.72 12.18
N LYS A 151 0.84 13.37 10.96
CA LYS A 151 1.53 13.81 9.73
C LYS A 151 1.40 15.33 9.53
N VAL A 152 0.22 15.89 9.77
CA VAL A 152 0.00 17.33 9.64
C VAL A 152 0.73 18.11 10.73
N ALA A 153 0.68 17.63 11.98
CA ALA A 153 1.39 18.26 13.10
C ALA A 153 2.92 18.27 12.90
N ASN A 154 3.48 17.30 12.19
CA ASN A 154 4.90 17.24 11.85
C ASN A 154 5.23 17.82 10.46
N GLY A 155 4.31 18.55 9.83
CA GLY A 155 4.55 19.22 8.55
C GLY A 155 4.72 18.31 7.33
N LYS A 156 4.49 16.99 7.45
CA LYS A 156 4.58 16.05 6.32
C LYS A 156 3.51 16.33 5.26
N TRP A 157 2.32 16.75 5.70
CA TRP A 157 1.23 17.18 4.82
C TRP A 157 0.62 18.46 5.37
N LYS A 158 0.17 19.36 4.50
CA LYS A 158 -0.44 20.63 4.91
C LYS A 158 -1.82 20.46 5.54
N ARG A 159 -2.62 19.55 4.98
CA ARG A 159 -3.99 19.28 5.41
C ARG A 159 -4.25 17.79 5.57
N ARG A 160 -5.26 17.47 6.38
CA ARG A 160 -5.69 16.09 6.60
C ARG A 160 -6.52 15.62 5.41
N SER A 161 -6.29 14.39 4.98
CA SER A 161 -7.26 13.68 4.14
C SER A 161 -8.43 13.19 5.01
N PHE A 162 -9.65 13.32 4.51
CA PHE A 162 -10.84 12.71 5.11
C PHE A 162 -11.11 11.28 4.60
N TYR A 163 -10.20 10.73 3.80
CA TYR A 163 -10.22 9.31 3.46
C TYR A 163 -10.19 8.45 4.72
N CYS A 164 -11.08 7.46 4.80
CA CYS A 164 -11.06 6.43 5.82
C CYS A 164 -10.98 5.04 5.16
N PRO A 165 -9.96 4.22 5.49
CA PRO A 165 -9.86 2.86 4.97
C PRO A 165 -11.09 1.99 5.25
N LEU A 166 -11.70 2.10 6.44
CA LEU A 166 -12.89 1.31 6.80
C LEU A 166 -14.08 1.60 5.88
N ASP A 167 -14.15 2.78 5.26
CA ASP A 167 -15.18 3.11 4.27
C ASP A 167 -14.90 2.43 2.92
N LEU A 168 -13.64 2.38 2.50
CA LEU A 168 -13.21 1.68 1.28
C LEU A 168 -13.39 0.16 1.41
N PHE A 169 -13.03 -0.42 2.54
CA PHE A 169 -13.17 -1.86 2.81
C PHE A 169 -14.57 -2.29 3.26
N SER A 170 -15.57 -1.39 3.19
CA SER A 170 -16.91 -1.68 3.73
C SER A 170 -17.77 -2.59 2.85
N GLY A 171 -17.47 -2.72 1.56
CA GLY A 171 -18.38 -3.30 0.56
C GLY A 171 -19.66 -2.47 0.31
N ASN A 172 -19.88 -1.39 1.06
CA ASN A 172 -20.99 -0.48 0.85
C ASN A 172 -20.61 0.56 -0.21
N ARG A 173 -21.27 0.51 -1.37
CA ARG A 173 -20.99 1.38 -2.52
C ARG A 173 -20.98 2.88 -2.19
N GLN A 174 -21.85 3.34 -1.28
CA GLN A 174 -21.89 4.76 -0.90
C GLN A 174 -20.68 5.17 -0.06
N ARG A 175 -20.29 4.32 0.91
CA ARG A 175 -19.08 4.54 1.72
C ARG A 175 -17.82 4.45 0.85
N MET A 176 -17.74 3.47 -0.05
CA MET A 176 -16.61 3.33 -0.98
C MET A 176 -16.50 4.54 -1.91
N HIS A 177 -17.62 5.00 -2.48
CA HIS A 177 -17.65 6.21 -3.28
C HIS A 177 -17.17 7.43 -2.49
N PHE A 178 -17.61 7.57 -1.23
CA PHE A 178 -17.16 8.64 -0.34
C PHE A 178 -15.65 8.56 -0.05
N ALA A 179 -15.12 7.36 0.18
CA ALA A 179 -13.70 7.13 0.43
C ALA A 179 -12.85 7.52 -0.79
N ILE A 180 -13.22 7.04 -1.98
CA ILE A 180 -12.52 7.36 -3.23
C ILE A 180 -12.59 8.86 -3.53
N LYS A 181 -13.74 9.50 -3.29
CA LYS A 181 -13.87 10.95 -3.47
C LYS A 181 -12.83 11.71 -2.64
N HIS A 182 -12.62 11.35 -1.37
CA HIS A 182 -11.62 12.01 -0.53
C HIS A 182 -10.17 11.61 -0.84
N LEU A 183 -9.94 10.44 -1.44
CA LEU A 183 -8.65 10.10 -2.06
C LEU A 183 -8.36 10.99 -3.26
N ILE A 184 -9.37 11.39 -4.04
CA ILE A 184 -9.17 12.33 -5.15
C ILE A 184 -8.97 13.75 -4.62
N GLU A 185 -9.76 14.21 -3.65
CA GLU A 185 -9.65 15.58 -3.12
C GLU A 185 -8.33 15.84 -2.37
N GLU A 186 -7.82 14.85 -1.64
CA GLU A 186 -6.54 14.91 -0.93
C GLU A 186 -5.73 13.60 -1.14
N PRO A 187 -5.07 13.45 -2.31
CA PRO A 187 -4.39 12.22 -2.72
C PRO A 187 -3.22 11.82 -1.85
N GLN A 188 -2.43 12.81 -1.41
CA GLN A 188 -1.18 12.56 -0.69
C GLN A 188 -0.34 11.51 -1.43
N ASN A 189 0.22 10.53 -0.71
CA ASN A 189 0.88 9.38 -1.31
C ASN A 189 -0.06 8.16 -1.43
N ASN A 190 -1.37 8.37 -1.45
CA ASN A 190 -2.39 7.32 -1.41
C ASN A 190 -3.18 7.13 -2.71
N PHE A 191 -3.12 8.09 -3.65
CA PHE A 191 -3.86 8.02 -4.90
C PHE A 191 -3.07 8.65 -6.05
N LYS A 192 -2.96 7.95 -7.18
CA LYS A 192 -2.40 8.48 -8.43
C LYS A 192 -3.20 8.01 -9.64
N VAL A 193 -3.19 8.80 -10.71
CA VAL A 193 -3.80 8.43 -11.99
C VAL A 193 -2.76 8.55 -13.10
N PHE A 194 -2.71 7.55 -13.95
CA PHE A 194 -1.87 7.46 -15.13
C PHE A 194 -2.74 7.33 -16.38
N LYS A 195 -2.27 7.90 -17.50
CA LYS A 195 -2.88 7.79 -18.82
C LYS A 195 -1.79 7.43 -19.83
N GLY A 196 -1.90 6.26 -20.47
CA GLY A 196 -0.88 5.78 -21.42
C GLY A 196 0.53 5.72 -20.82
N GLY A 197 0.65 5.24 -19.58
CA GLY A 197 1.92 5.16 -18.86
C GLY A 197 2.42 6.46 -18.20
N GLN A 198 1.81 7.61 -18.48
CA GLN A 198 2.24 8.89 -17.91
C GLN A 198 1.38 9.28 -16.69
N CYS A 199 2.02 9.71 -15.61
CA CYS A 199 1.32 10.20 -14.40
C CYS A 199 0.66 11.55 -14.70
N ILE A 200 -0.68 11.59 -14.68
CA ILE A 200 -1.48 12.79 -14.93
C ILE A 200 -2.04 13.40 -13.65
N TYR A 201 -2.03 12.67 -12.53
CA TYR A 201 -2.57 13.15 -11.25
C TYR A 201 -1.86 12.49 -10.06
N SER A 202 -1.25 13.30 -9.20
CA SER A 202 -0.64 12.89 -7.93
C SER A 202 -0.37 14.10 -7.04
N SER A 203 -0.16 13.90 -5.73
CA SER A 203 0.40 14.96 -4.88
C SER A 203 1.92 14.90 -4.86
N LYS A 204 2.59 16.05 -4.89
CA LYS A 204 4.03 16.14 -4.63
C LYS A 204 4.24 16.42 -3.14
N GLU A 205 5.04 15.59 -2.47
CA GLU A 205 5.36 15.77 -1.05
C GLU A 205 6.20 17.06 -0.89
N GLY A 206 5.77 17.99 -0.03
CA GLY A 206 6.46 19.26 0.18
C GLY A 206 6.23 20.36 -0.87
N SER A 207 5.40 20.15 -1.91
CA SER A 207 5.02 21.25 -2.81
C SER A 207 3.83 22.05 -2.28
N ASP A 208 3.80 23.34 -2.62
CA ASP A 208 2.71 24.23 -2.26
C ASP A 208 1.46 24.08 -3.12
N GLU A 209 1.59 23.45 -4.29
CA GLU A 209 0.52 23.26 -5.25
C GLU A 209 -0.41 22.10 -4.86
N SER A 210 -1.69 22.39 -4.66
CA SER A 210 -2.72 21.35 -4.58
C SER A 210 -2.88 20.67 -5.94
N PRO A 211 -3.14 19.36 -5.99
CA PRO A 211 -3.32 18.67 -7.25
C PRO A 211 -4.53 19.23 -8.01
N ASP A 212 -4.33 19.57 -9.29
CA ASP A 212 -5.33 20.23 -10.11
C ASP A 212 -6.44 19.26 -10.55
N MET A 213 -7.57 19.31 -9.83
CA MET A 213 -8.75 18.50 -10.13
C MET A 213 -9.35 18.85 -11.50
N ASN A 214 -9.22 20.09 -11.99
CA ASN A 214 -9.76 20.48 -13.30
C ASN A 214 -8.95 19.83 -14.42
N SER A 215 -7.62 19.76 -14.29
CA SER A 215 -6.76 19.01 -15.21
C SER A 215 -7.13 17.53 -15.24
N LEU A 216 -7.31 16.88 -14.07
CA LEU A 216 -7.77 15.49 -14.02
C LEU A 216 -9.11 15.31 -14.77
N LEU A 217 -10.09 16.16 -14.48
CA LEU A 217 -11.41 16.09 -15.11
C LEU A 217 -11.33 16.31 -16.63
N HIS A 218 -10.45 17.18 -17.10
CA HIS A 218 -10.19 17.36 -18.52
C HIS A 218 -9.67 16.06 -19.16
N HIS A 219 -8.74 15.37 -18.51
CA HIS A 219 -8.26 14.07 -18.97
C HIS A 219 -9.32 12.97 -18.95
N LEU A 220 -10.23 12.98 -17.97
CA LEU A 220 -11.29 11.98 -17.80
C LEU A 220 -12.46 12.18 -18.77
N ARG A 221 -12.82 13.42 -19.11
CA ARG A 221 -14.00 13.76 -19.93
C ARG A 221 -14.17 12.90 -21.19
N PRO A 222 -13.15 12.70 -22.04
CA PRO A 222 -13.30 11.89 -23.25
C PRO A 222 -13.80 10.46 -22.99
N TYR A 223 -13.43 9.87 -21.85
CA TYR A 223 -13.80 8.51 -21.50
C TYR A 223 -15.27 8.35 -21.12
N PHE A 224 -15.90 9.40 -20.59
CA PHE A 224 -17.28 9.35 -20.07
C PHE A 224 -18.30 10.09 -20.94
N LEU A 225 -17.83 10.89 -21.91
CA LEU A 225 -18.66 11.60 -22.89
C LEU A 225 -19.07 10.71 -24.08
N HIS A 226 -18.11 10.00 -24.68
CA HIS A 226 -18.34 9.26 -25.93
C HIS A 226 -19.29 8.09 -25.75
N ALA A 227 -19.21 7.35 -24.64
CA ALA A 227 -20.01 6.12 -24.50
C ALA A 227 -21.45 6.34 -24.06
N ASN A 228 -21.87 7.58 -23.80
CA ASN A 228 -23.25 7.89 -23.43
C ASN A 228 -24.09 8.43 -24.61
N ASN A 229 -23.54 8.50 -25.84
CA ASN A 229 -24.17 9.16 -27.00
C ASN A 229 -24.77 10.54 -26.65
N ARG A 230 -24.15 11.26 -25.71
CA ARG A 230 -24.57 12.60 -25.28
C ARG A 230 -23.99 13.63 -26.25
N MET A 231 -24.42 13.56 -27.51
CA MET A 231 -24.28 14.68 -28.43
C MET A 231 -25.18 15.82 -27.88
N ASN A 232 -24.55 16.88 -27.34
CA ASN A 232 -25.19 18.13 -26.90
C ASN A 232 -25.82 18.24 -25.49
N SER A 233 -25.30 17.57 -24.44
CA SER A 233 -25.61 17.99 -23.07
C SER A 233 -24.35 18.36 -22.28
N HIS A 234 -24.39 19.50 -21.58
CA HIS A 234 -23.34 19.96 -20.67
C HIS A 234 -23.14 18.93 -19.54
N VAL A 235 -22.31 17.91 -19.75
CA VAL A 235 -21.94 16.99 -18.67
C VAL A 235 -21.06 17.77 -17.68
N THR A 236 -21.63 18.01 -16.49
CA THR A 236 -20.93 18.73 -15.44
C THR A 236 -19.68 17.95 -14.99
N CYS A 237 -18.64 18.66 -14.54
CA CYS A 237 -17.46 18.07 -13.90
C CYS A 237 -17.83 17.07 -12.78
N LYS A 238 -18.90 17.36 -12.05
CA LYS A 238 -19.42 16.50 -10.98
C LYS A 238 -19.95 15.16 -11.50
N ALA A 239 -20.61 15.15 -12.66
CA ALA A 239 -21.10 13.92 -13.28
C ALA A 239 -19.93 13.03 -13.72
N VAL A 240 -18.95 13.58 -14.44
CA VAL A 240 -17.74 12.84 -14.85
C VAL A 240 -17.01 12.23 -13.66
N LEU A 241 -16.85 13.00 -12.58
CA LEU A 241 -16.21 12.51 -11.36
C LEU A 241 -16.99 11.34 -10.73
N ASN A 242 -18.32 11.47 -10.62
CA ASN A 242 -19.15 10.43 -10.04
C ASN A 242 -19.12 9.14 -10.88
N ASP A 243 -19.17 9.26 -12.21
CA ASP A 243 -19.11 8.10 -13.12
C ASP A 243 -17.75 7.40 -13.01
N PHE A 244 -16.65 8.17 -12.97
CA PHE A 244 -15.31 7.65 -12.73
C PHE A 244 -15.20 6.89 -11.40
N ILE A 245 -15.72 7.47 -10.31
CA ILE A 245 -15.73 6.82 -9.00
C ILE A 245 -16.57 5.54 -9.05
N GLN A 246 -17.72 5.54 -9.71
CA GLN A 246 -18.56 4.35 -9.83
C GLN A 246 -17.86 3.21 -10.58
N VAL A 247 -17.18 3.50 -11.69
CA VAL A 247 -16.38 2.50 -12.42
C VAL A 247 -15.27 1.94 -11.53
N LEU A 248 -14.58 2.80 -10.77
CA LEU A 248 -13.53 2.37 -9.85
C LEU A 248 -14.07 1.50 -8.70
N VAL A 249 -15.24 1.85 -8.13
CA VAL A 249 -15.92 1.00 -7.14
C VAL A 249 -16.28 -0.37 -7.74
N ASN A 250 -16.77 -0.41 -8.98
CA ASN A 250 -17.07 -1.66 -9.67
C ASN A 250 -15.83 -2.53 -9.85
N ALA A 251 -14.71 -1.96 -10.30
CA ALA A 251 -13.46 -2.68 -10.48
C ALA A 251 -12.87 -3.19 -9.15
N LEU A 252 -13.05 -2.47 -8.05
CA LEU A 252 -12.59 -2.92 -6.73
C LEU A 252 -13.48 -4.01 -6.12
N LEU A 253 -14.77 -4.07 -6.49
CA LEU A 253 -15.74 -5.07 -6.04
C LEU A 253 -15.84 -6.28 -6.97
N SER A 254 -15.24 -6.23 -8.16
CA SER A 254 -15.39 -7.29 -9.13
C SER A 254 -14.74 -8.58 -8.66
N SER A 255 -15.45 -9.68 -8.87
CA SER A 255 -14.87 -11.02 -8.85
C SER A 255 -13.89 -11.13 -10.01
N GLY A 256 -12.62 -11.43 -9.72
CA GLY A 256 -11.72 -11.89 -10.77
C GLY A 256 -11.93 -13.39 -10.93
N GLY A 257 -12.76 -13.80 -11.89
CA GLY A 257 -13.24 -15.18 -12.07
C GLY A 257 -12.13 -16.22 -12.15
N GLY A 258 -11.82 -16.83 -11.01
CA GLY A 258 -10.93 -17.97 -10.87
C GLY A 258 -11.31 -18.73 -9.61
N ASP A 259 -11.08 -20.04 -9.61
CA ASP A 259 -11.27 -20.94 -8.46
C ASP A 259 -10.28 -20.54 -7.35
N GLY A 260 -10.62 -19.46 -6.65
CA GLY A 260 -9.73 -18.82 -5.70
C GLY A 260 -9.66 -19.70 -4.47
N GLY A 261 -8.53 -20.40 -4.30
CA GLY A 261 -8.25 -21.26 -3.16
C GLY A 261 -8.80 -20.72 -1.85
N VAL A 262 -9.28 -21.64 -1.00
CA VAL A 262 -10.00 -21.36 0.25
C VAL A 262 -9.19 -20.38 1.11
N VAL A 263 -9.59 -19.10 1.10
CA VAL A 263 -9.06 -18.12 2.05
C VAL A 263 -9.93 -18.15 3.29
N ALA A 264 -9.29 -18.26 4.45
CA ALA A 264 -9.96 -18.20 5.73
C ALA A 264 -10.78 -16.90 5.81
N ASP A 265 -12.10 -17.02 5.97
CA ASP A 265 -12.97 -15.87 6.21
C ASP A 265 -12.85 -15.44 7.67
N ARG A 266 -11.87 -14.59 7.94
CA ARG A 266 -11.69 -13.98 9.26
C ARG A 266 -12.65 -12.81 9.37
N GLN A 267 -13.46 -12.83 10.43
CA GLN A 267 -14.32 -11.70 10.78
C GLN A 267 -13.56 -10.77 11.71
N ALA A 268 -13.68 -9.46 11.46
CA ALA A 268 -13.06 -8.47 12.33
C ALA A 268 -13.81 -8.47 13.67
N GLU A 269 -13.09 -8.71 14.78
CA GLU A 269 -13.67 -8.56 16.13
C GLU A 269 -14.02 -7.09 16.44
N GLY A 270 -13.38 -6.15 15.73
CA GLY A 270 -13.57 -4.71 15.90
C GLY A 270 -14.81 -4.17 15.19
N ARG A 271 -15.10 -2.89 15.45
CA ARG A 271 -16.22 -2.18 14.82
C ARG A 271 -16.04 -2.08 13.30
N SER A 272 -17.13 -2.14 12.55
CA SER A 272 -17.13 -1.96 11.08
C SER A 272 -17.07 -0.49 10.63
N PHE A 273 -17.02 0.45 11.58
CA PHE A 273 -16.99 1.89 11.34
C PHE A 273 -15.94 2.59 12.21
N CYS A 274 -15.24 3.56 11.62
CA CYS A 274 -14.27 4.42 12.28
C CYS A 274 -14.95 5.71 12.76
N GLU A 275 -14.89 6.04 14.05
CA GLU A 275 -15.50 7.27 14.60
C GLU A 275 -14.95 8.57 13.99
N ALA A 276 -13.75 8.55 13.40
CA ALA A 276 -13.19 9.69 12.69
C ALA A 276 -13.67 9.82 11.23
N SER A 277 -14.40 8.84 10.68
CA SER A 277 -15.04 8.99 9.38
C SER A 277 -16.20 9.98 9.49
N ILE A 278 -16.20 10.96 8.62
CA ILE A 278 -17.26 11.99 8.50
C ILE A 278 -18.44 11.53 7.63
N PHE A 279 -18.48 10.26 7.21
CA PHE A 279 -19.62 9.72 6.48
C PHE A 279 -20.85 9.63 7.38
N ASN A 280 -21.99 10.20 6.95
CA ASN A 280 -23.23 10.16 7.72
C ASN A 280 -23.83 8.74 7.75
N LYS A 281 -23.85 8.13 8.93
CA LYS A 281 -24.36 6.77 9.19
C LYS A 281 -25.86 6.63 8.92
N GLU A 282 -26.65 7.70 9.08
CA GLU A 282 -28.11 7.69 8.86
C GLU A 282 -28.48 7.46 7.39
N ARG A 283 -27.52 7.58 6.46
CA ARG A 283 -27.73 7.34 5.03
C ARG A 283 -27.74 5.85 4.65
N ILE A 284 -27.43 4.94 5.57
CA ILE A 284 -27.41 3.50 5.30
C ILE A 284 -28.86 2.98 5.28
N ARG A 285 -29.50 3.00 4.11
CA ARG A 285 -30.88 2.49 3.92
C ARG A 285 -30.95 0.98 3.65
N HIS A 286 -29.81 0.33 3.39
CA HIS A 286 -29.74 -1.10 3.05
C HIS A 286 -28.56 -1.77 3.76
N GLY A 287 -28.77 -2.97 4.30
CA GLY A 287 -27.72 -3.79 4.89
C GLY A 287 -26.60 -4.06 3.88
N SER A 288 -25.35 -3.81 4.27
CA SER A 288 -24.18 -4.10 3.43
C SER A 288 -23.89 -5.59 3.45
N ARG A 289 -23.79 -6.23 2.27
CA ARG A 289 -23.41 -7.64 2.10
C ARG A 289 -21.91 -7.91 2.33
N GLY A 290 -21.15 -6.95 2.85
CA GLY A 290 -19.69 -7.03 2.97
C GLY A 290 -18.96 -6.93 1.62
N LEU A 291 -17.65 -7.17 1.62
CA LEU A 291 -16.86 -7.27 0.40
C LEU A 291 -17.04 -8.67 -0.22
N PRO A 292 -17.12 -8.79 -1.56
CA PRO A 292 -17.12 -10.10 -2.23
C PRO A 292 -15.81 -10.87 -1.95
N ASN A 293 -15.91 -12.17 -1.65
CA ASN A 293 -14.82 -13.02 -1.14
C ASN A 293 -13.63 -13.19 -2.13
N ASP A 294 -13.84 -12.89 -3.39
CA ASP A 294 -12.88 -12.99 -4.50
C ASP A 294 -12.39 -11.63 -5.02
N SER A 295 -12.88 -10.54 -4.41
CA SER A 295 -12.44 -9.18 -4.70
C SER A 295 -11.04 -8.91 -4.14
N VAL A 296 -10.32 -8.01 -4.82
CA VAL A 296 -8.97 -7.61 -4.41
C VAL A 296 -8.95 -7.03 -2.99
N LEU A 297 -9.98 -6.26 -2.62
CA LEU A 297 -10.09 -5.67 -1.29
C LEU A 297 -10.34 -6.72 -0.21
N PHE A 298 -11.17 -7.74 -0.48
CA PHE A 298 -11.40 -8.80 0.50
C PHE A 298 -10.10 -9.58 0.78
N ARG A 299 -9.41 -10.01 -0.28
CA ARG A 299 -8.15 -10.77 -0.15
C ARG A 299 -7.06 -9.97 0.59
N ILE A 300 -6.95 -8.67 0.31
CA ILE A 300 -6.08 -7.76 1.09
C ILE A 300 -6.53 -7.70 2.55
N LEU A 301 -7.82 -7.48 2.83
CA LEU A 301 -8.34 -7.37 4.19
C LEU A 301 -8.04 -8.64 5.02
N GLN A 302 -8.30 -9.82 4.46
CA GLN A 302 -8.01 -11.10 5.12
C GLN A 302 -6.52 -11.26 5.44
N THR A 303 -5.64 -10.84 4.53
CA THR A 303 -4.20 -10.85 4.76
C THR A 303 -3.78 -9.83 5.83
N GLN A 304 -4.39 -8.64 5.85
CA GLN A 304 -4.14 -7.64 6.89
C GLN A 304 -4.55 -8.14 8.28
N MET A 305 -5.58 -8.98 8.36
CA MET A 305 -6.10 -9.58 9.60
C MET A 305 -5.25 -10.77 10.11
N LEU A 306 -4.09 -11.05 9.52
CA LEU A 306 -3.03 -11.83 10.17
C LEU A 306 -2.46 -11.11 11.40
N ASP A 307 -2.59 -9.77 11.47
CA ASP A 307 -2.33 -9.01 12.69
C ASP A 307 -3.49 -9.16 13.68
N THR A 308 -3.49 -10.28 14.40
CA THR A 308 -4.53 -10.64 15.39
C THR A 308 -4.31 -10.00 16.75
N LEU A 309 -3.07 -9.64 17.08
CA LEU A 309 -2.67 -9.19 18.42
C LEU A 309 -2.44 -7.67 18.51
N ASP A 310 -2.54 -6.93 17.40
CA ASP A 310 -2.00 -5.57 17.33
C ASP A 310 -0.48 -5.51 17.66
N ILE A 311 0.17 -4.40 17.35
CA ILE A 311 1.59 -4.23 17.69
C ILE A 311 1.84 -4.26 19.21
N GLU A 312 0.88 -3.84 20.03
CA GLU A 312 1.01 -3.87 21.49
C GLU A 312 0.99 -5.30 22.04
N GLY A 313 0.06 -6.15 21.59
CA GLY A 313 0.02 -7.55 21.99
C GLY A 313 1.11 -8.42 21.37
N LEU A 314 1.60 -8.05 20.17
CA LEU A 314 2.70 -8.76 19.52
C LEU A 314 4.06 -8.49 20.17
N TYR A 315 4.31 -7.26 20.65
CA TYR A 315 5.65 -6.84 21.05
C TYR A 315 6.31 -7.71 22.12
N PRO A 316 5.59 -8.23 23.15
CA PRO A 316 6.15 -9.22 24.07
C PRO A 316 6.66 -10.49 23.38
N LEU A 317 5.92 -11.03 22.41
CA LEU A 317 6.34 -12.20 21.62
C LEU A 317 7.57 -11.88 20.77
N TYR A 318 7.62 -10.69 20.16
CA TYR A 318 8.82 -10.23 19.46
C TYR A 318 10.04 -10.20 20.38
N ARG A 319 9.90 -9.71 21.62
CA ARG A 319 11.00 -9.67 22.60
C ARG A 319 11.45 -11.07 23.02
N GLN A 320 10.52 -12.02 23.15
CA GLN A 320 10.86 -13.43 23.40
C GLN A 320 11.70 -14.00 22.25
N VAL A 321 11.29 -13.78 21.00
CA VAL A 321 12.05 -14.23 19.82
C VAL A 321 13.41 -13.52 19.74
N GLU A 322 13.47 -12.22 19.99
CA GLU A 322 14.71 -11.45 19.98
C GLU A 322 15.70 -11.98 21.03
N GLN A 323 15.24 -12.24 22.26
CA GLN A 323 16.06 -12.81 23.32
C GLN A 323 16.57 -14.20 22.94
N HIS A 324 15.67 -15.06 22.45
CA HIS A 324 16.04 -16.41 22.00
C HIS A 324 17.09 -16.40 20.89
N LEU A 325 16.99 -15.48 19.94
CA LEU A 325 17.98 -15.32 18.86
C LEU A 325 19.31 -14.72 19.34
N GLN A 326 19.32 -13.97 20.44
CA GLN A 326 20.57 -13.53 21.08
C GLN A 326 21.28 -14.71 21.75
N ASP A 327 20.53 -15.56 22.44
CA ASP A 327 21.06 -16.73 23.13
C ASP A 327 21.46 -17.85 22.15
N PHE A 328 20.71 -18.00 21.05
CA PHE A 328 20.94 -19.01 20.01
C PHE A 328 20.97 -18.42 18.58
N PRO A 329 22.03 -17.69 18.19
CA PRO A 329 22.09 -16.99 16.89
C PRO A 329 21.91 -17.89 15.66
N LYS A 330 22.37 -19.15 15.74
CA LYS A 330 22.27 -20.14 14.65
C LYS A 330 20.82 -20.51 14.32
N GLU A 331 19.89 -20.31 15.25
CA GLU A 331 18.48 -20.60 15.02
C GLU A 331 17.80 -19.61 14.09
N ARG A 332 18.40 -18.45 13.81
CA ARG A 332 17.83 -17.45 12.90
C ARG A 332 17.46 -18.04 11.54
N THR A 333 18.30 -18.94 11.02
CA THR A 333 18.05 -19.66 9.75
C THR A 333 17.01 -20.76 9.93
N ARG A 334 17.07 -21.54 11.01
CA ARG A 334 16.09 -22.61 11.33
C ARG A 334 14.66 -22.06 11.43
N LEU A 335 14.52 -20.91 12.09
CA LEU A 335 13.25 -20.21 12.31
C LEU A 335 12.80 -19.37 11.10
N GLN A 336 13.58 -19.39 10.02
CA GLN A 336 13.31 -18.69 8.76
C GLN A 336 13.00 -17.19 8.97
N ILE A 337 13.77 -16.52 9.83
CA ILE A 337 13.52 -15.11 10.17
C ILE A 337 13.59 -14.22 8.93
N GLU A 338 14.53 -14.46 8.03
CA GLU A 338 14.69 -13.71 6.77
C GLU A 338 14.40 -14.56 5.52
N GLY A 339 13.64 -15.64 5.68
CA GLY A 339 13.43 -16.65 4.65
C GLY A 339 14.35 -17.88 4.80
N PRO A 340 14.39 -18.79 3.81
CA PRO A 340 13.68 -18.70 2.53
C PRO A 340 12.15 -18.75 2.70
N TYR A 341 11.44 -18.02 1.84
CA TYR A 341 9.98 -17.93 1.86
C TYR A 341 9.37 -19.02 0.96
N ASN A 342 9.43 -20.26 1.44
CA ASN A 342 8.95 -21.46 0.73
C ASN A 342 7.63 -21.98 1.32
N GLU A 343 7.15 -23.13 0.83
CA GLU A 343 5.92 -23.77 1.31
C GLU A 343 5.93 -24.04 2.83
N ALA A 344 7.08 -24.44 3.39
CA ALA A 344 7.21 -24.66 4.84
C ALA A 344 7.02 -23.36 5.66
N PHE A 345 7.42 -22.21 5.11
CA PHE A 345 7.14 -20.91 5.73
C PHE A 345 5.63 -20.60 5.71
N LEU A 346 4.97 -20.86 4.58
CA LEU A 346 3.52 -20.69 4.45
C LEU A 346 2.74 -21.61 5.40
N GLU A 347 3.17 -22.86 5.54
CA GLU A 347 2.58 -23.82 6.46
C GLU A 347 2.67 -23.34 7.91
N LYS A 348 3.81 -22.79 8.35
CA LYS A 348 3.97 -22.17 9.68
C LYS A 348 3.01 -21.00 9.90
N LEU A 349 2.76 -20.18 8.88
CA LEU A 349 1.79 -19.09 8.96
C LEU A 349 0.35 -19.60 9.13
N GLN A 350 0.00 -20.69 8.44
CA GLN A 350 -1.36 -21.24 8.42
C GLN A 350 -1.68 -22.11 9.64
N LYS A 351 -0.71 -22.90 10.11
CA LYS A 351 -0.86 -23.84 11.25
C LYS A 351 -0.54 -23.21 12.62
N CYS A 352 -0.37 -21.88 12.67
CA CYS A 352 -0.13 -21.18 13.93
C CYS A 352 -1.31 -21.42 14.90
N PRO A 353 -1.04 -21.92 16.13
CA PRO A 353 -2.06 -22.14 17.14
C PRO A 353 -2.90 -20.89 17.44
N ALA A 354 -4.15 -21.10 17.87
CA ALA A 354 -5.03 -20.00 18.27
C ALA A 354 -4.58 -19.38 19.61
N GLU A 355 -4.17 -20.22 20.56
CA GLU A 355 -3.74 -19.83 21.90
C GLU A 355 -2.22 -19.89 22.04
N ASP A 356 -1.68 -19.07 22.93
CA ASP A 356 -0.25 -19.03 23.24
C ASP A 356 0.13 -20.22 24.12
N ASP A 357 0.96 -21.11 23.59
CA ASP A 357 1.50 -22.28 24.29
C ASP A 357 2.83 -22.00 25.00
N GLY A 358 3.30 -20.74 24.96
CA GLY A 358 4.58 -20.31 25.53
C GLY A 358 5.80 -20.69 24.69
N SER A 359 5.64 -21.36 23.56
CA SER A 359 6.76 -21.80 22.72
C SER A 359 7.36 -20.65 21.92
N VAL A 360 8.65 -20.79 21.57
CA VAL A 360 9.32 -19.86 20.65
C VAL A 360 8.72 -19.98 19.25
N GLU A 361 8.32 -21.19 18.84
CA GLU A 361 7.66 -21.47 17.57
C GLU A 361 6.34 -20.67 17.42
N TYR A 362 5.52 -20.60 18.47
CA TYR A 362 4.32 -19.77 18.49
C TYR A 362 4.66 -18.29 18.32
N ALA A 363 5.61 -17.79 19.12
CA ALA A 363 6.03 -16.39 19.06
C ALA A 363 6.57 -16.02 17.66
N VAL A 364 7.40 -16.88 17.06
CA VAL A 364 7.92 -16.74 15.69
C VAL A 364 6.79 -16.72 14.67
N ALA A 365 5.83 -17.64 14.76
CA ALA A 365 4.69 -17.70 13.85
C ALA A 365 3.85 -16.41 13.91
N LYS A 366 3.55 -15.89 15.10
CA LYS A 366 2.84 -14.61 15.27
C LYS A 366 3.63 -13.41 14.72
N VAL A 367 4.95 -13.38 14.92
CA VAL A 367 5.82 -12.36 14.34
C VAL A 367 5.78 -12.40 12.80
N HIS A 368 5.84 -13.60 12.20
CA HIS A 368 5.73 -13.75 10.75
C HIS A 368 4.35 -13.33 10.22
N GLN A 369 3.27 -13.74 10.89
CA GLN A 369 1.90 -13.31 10.56
C GLN A 369 1.77 -11.78 10.58
N TYR A 370 2.33 -11.12 11.61
CA TYR A 370 2.33 -9.67 11.69
C TYR A 370 3.13 -9.02 10.54
N ARG A 371 4.30 -9.55 10.18
CA ARG A 371 5.11 -9.00 9.08
C ARG A 371 4.39 -9.09 7.74
N VAL A 372 3.74 -10.23 7.46
CA VAL A 372 2.88 -10.41 6.28
C VAL A 372 1.70 -9.42 6.30
N ALA A 373 1.02 -9.27 7.44
CA ALA A 373 -0.05 -8.29 7.60
C ALA A 373 0.44 -6.86 7.34
N MET A 374 1.62 -6.50 7.84
CA MET A 374 2.22 -5.18 7.64
C MET A 374 2.60 -4.93 6.17
N THR A 375 3.00 -5.96 5.41
CA THR A 375 3.15 -5.85 3.95
C THR A 375 1.79 -5.54 3.30
N ALA A 376 0.73 -6.28 3.62
CA ALA A 376 -0.61 -6.04 3.07
C ALA A 376 -1.26 -4.70 3.51
N LYS A 377 -0.85 -4.13 4.66
CA LYS A 377 -1.28 -2.79 5.10
C LYS A 377 -0.59 -1.65 4.33
N ASP A 378 0.57 -1.92 3.73
CA ASP A 378 1.39 -0.93 3.02
C ASP A 378 1.42 -1.10 1.50
N CYS A 379 0.79 -2.16 0.96
CA CYS A 379 0.72 -2.42 -0.47
C CYS A 379 -0.04 -1.33 -1.25
N SER A 380 0.08 -1.38 -2.58
CA SER A 380 -0.76 -0.61 -3.50
C SER A 380 -1.63 -1.52 -4.34
N ILE A 381 -2.77 -1.01 -4.79
CA ILE A 381 -3.63 -1.61 -5.80
C ILE A 381 -3.48 -0.78 -7.07
N MET A 382 -3.10 -1.40 -8.17
CA MET A 382 -3.17 -0.83 -9.51
C MET A 382 -4.45 -1.33 -10.18
N VAL A 383 -5.35 -0.42 -10.53
CA VAL A 383 -6.55 -0.71 -11.32
C VAL A 383 -6.35 -0.16 -12.73
N ALA A 384 -6.30 -1.02 -13.74
CA ALA A 384 -6.31 -0.61 -15.13
C ALA A 384 -7.75 -0.58 -15.65
N LEU A 385 -8.15 0.52 -16.25
CA LEU A 385 -9.44 0.72 -16.92
C LEU A 385 -9.19 0.89 -18.41
N VAL A 386 -9.82 0.03 -19.19
CA VAL A 386 -9.59 -0.09 -20.62
C VAL A 386 -10.92 0.13 -21.30
N PRO A 387 -11.06 1.20 -22.10
CA PRO A 387 -12.28 1.45 -22.85
C PRO A 387 -12.51 0.31 -23.85
N SER A 388 -13.70 -0.27 -23.87
CA SER A 388 -14.11 -1.16 -24.96
C SER A 388 -14.30 -0.33 -26.23
N SER A 389 -13.67 -0.74 -27.33
CA SER A 389 -14.06 -0.26 -28.67
C SER A 389 -15.38 -0.93 -29.02
N GLU A 390 -16.45 -0.15 -29.17
CA GLU A 390 -17.57 -0.61 -29.98
C GLU A 390 -17.02 -0.67 -31.41
N GLU A 391 -16.85 -1.89 -31.95
CA GLU A 391 -16.88 -2.03 -33.41
C GLU A 391 -18.29 -1.61 -33.82
N GLU A 392 -18.40 -0.55 -34.61
CA GLU A 392 -19.62 -0.26 -35.36
C GLU A 392 -19.83 -1.43 -36.33
N GLU A 393 -20.44 -2.52 -35.84
CA GLU A 393 -21.07 -3.48 -36.73
C GLU A 393 -22.27 -2.76 -37.33
N ASP A 394 -22.07 -2.22 -38.54
CA ASP A 394 -23.09 -1.89 -39.51
C ASP A 394 -23.97 -3.12 -39.77
N ASN A 395 -24.88 -3.41 -38.85
CA ASN A 395 -26.01 -4.27 -39.09
C ASN A 395 -27.23 -3.37 -39.31
N GLU A 396 -27.29 -2.77 -40.51
CA GLU A 396 -28.56 -2.45 -41.13
C GLU A 396 -29.37 -3.74 -41.29
N SER A 397 -30.15 -4.09 -40.28
CA SER A 397 -31.49 -4.66 -40.45
C SER A 397 -32.12 -4.99 -39.10
N LEU A 398 -33.43 -4.73 -39.01
CA LEU A 398 -34.39 -5.12 -37.96
C LEU A 398 -34.68 -4.06 -36.86
N SER A 399 -35.39 -3.03 -37.33
CA SER A 399 -36.70 -2.57 -36.84
C SER A 399 -36.99 -2.54 -35.32
N SER A 400 -37.11 -1.30 -34.84
CA SER A 400 -38.32 -0.79 -34.15
C SER A 400 -38.74 -1.43 -32.82
N GLN A 401 -37.85 -1.47 -31.81
CA GLN A 401 -38.28 -1.55 -30.40
C GLN A 401 -37.18 -1.17 -29.38
N ARG A 402 -36.42 -0.09 -29.62
CA ARG A 402 -35.48 0.47 -28.63
C ARG A 402 -36.01 1.76 -28.03
N GLN A 403 -37.09 1.67 -27.24
CA GLN A 403 -37.63 2.80 -26.48
C GLN A 403 -37.79 2.42 -25.01
N LEU A 404 -36.65 2.15 -24.36
CA LEU A 404 -36.38 2.10 -22.91
C LEU A 404 -35.03 1.37 -22.77
N ARG A 405 -33.92 2.04 -23.10
CA ARG A 405 -32.58 1.53 -22.78
C ARG A 405 -31.92 2.49 -21.82
N ASP A 406 -31.74 1.99 -20.60
CA ASP A 406 -31.02 2.60 -19.49
C ASP A 406 -29.74 3.32 -19.95
N PHE A 407 -29.46 4.44 -19.28
CA PHE A 407 -28.18 5.15 -19.29
C PHE A 407 -27.04 4.19 -18.93
N ARG A 408 -26.49 3.46 -19.90
CA ARG A 408 -25.34 2.58 -19.65
C ARG A 408 -24.06 3.40 -19.72
N PRO A 409 -23.28 3.50 -18.63
CA PRO A 409 -21.96 4.11 -18.68
C PRO A 409 -21.05 3.35 -19.65
N PRO A 410 -19.92 3.96 -20.10
CA PRO A 410 -18.96 3.29 -20.96
C PRO A 410 -18.61 1.88 -20.46
N ALA A 411 -18.60 0.92 -21.38
CA ALA A 411 -18.06 -0.39 -21.09
C ALA A 411 -16.54 -0.26 -20.92
N PHE A 412 -16.07 -0.39 -19.67
CA PHE A 412 -14.66 -0.59 -19.37
C PHE A 412 -14.45 -2.08 -19.07
N SER A 413 -13.45 -2.69 -19.70
CA SER A 413 -12.81 -3.84 -19.06
C SER A 413 -11.82 -3.31 -18.03
N TYR A 414 -11.67 -4.04 -16.93
CA TYR A 414 -10.76 -3.65 -15.87
C TYR A 414 -9.97 -4.84 -15.34
N SER A 415 -8.77 -4.56 -14.87
CA SER A 415 -7.95 -5.51 -14.13
C SER A 415 -7.41 -4.84 -12.88
N ALA A 416 -7.22 -5.63 -11.83
CA ALA A 416 -6.60 -5.19 -10.59
C ALA A 416 -5.29 -5.96 -10.39
N SER A 417 -4.30 -5.31 -9.80
CA SER A 417 -3.02 -5.91 -9.47
C SER A 417 -2.49 -5.29 -8.18
N ILE A 418 -1.72 -6.05 -7.42
CA ILE A 418 -1.19 -5.62 -6.13
C ILE A 418 0.32 -5.41 -6.26
N LEU A 419 0.79 -4.28 -5.75
CA LEU A 419 2.17 -3.82 -5.81
C LEU A 419 2.73 -3.58 -4.40
N ASP A 420 4.04 -3.33 -4.31
CA ASP A 420 4.75 -3.03 -3.05
C ASP A 420 4.68 -4.18 -2.02
N LEU A 421 5.00 -5.40 -2.46
CA LEU A 421 4.84 -6.64 -1.68
C LEU A 421 6.13 -7.15 -1.01
N ASP A 422 7.13 -6.29 -0.86
CA ASP A 422 8.37 -6.67 -0.18
C ASP A 422 8.09 -7.10 1.28
N PRO A 423 8.73 -8.17 1.78
CA PRO A 423 8.56 -8.61 3.16
C PRO A 423 9.08 -7.53 4.12
N LYS A 424 8.29 -7.18 5.13
CA LYS A 424 8.74 -6.22 6.16
C LYS A 424 9.87 -6.84 6.98
N PRO A 425 10.97 -6.12 7.26
CA PRO A 425 12.09 -6.69 8.00
C PRO A 425 11.75 -6.89 9.48
N PHE A 426 12.28 -7.96 10.07
CA PHE A 426 12.07 -8.32 11.48
C PHE A 426 12.44 -7.15 12.42
N ASP A 427 13.57 -6.49 12.17
CA ASP A 427 14.10 -5.40 13.01
C ASP A 427 13.29 -4.11 12.93
N SER A 428 12.26 -4.03 12.06
CA SER A 428 11.38 -2.86 12.01
C SER A 428 10.32 -2.83 13.11
N ILE A 429 10.04 -3.95 13.77
CA ILE A 429 8.95 -4.09 14.76
C ILE A 429 9.07 -3.08 15.92
N PRO A 430 10.25 -2.89 16.57
CA PRO A 430 10.40 -1.87 17.62
C PRO A 430 10.10 -0.44 17.13
N ARG A 431 10.47 -0.13 15.87
CA ARG A 431 10.17 1.17 15.26
C ARG A 431 8.67 1.33 15.02
N GLN A 432 7.96 0.26 14.63
CA GLN A 432 6.51 0.30 14.43
C GLN A 432 5.76 0.57 15.74
N LEU A 433 6.17 -0.05 16.85
CA LEU A 433 5.60 0.20 18.17
C LEU A 433 5.79 1.67 18.59
N ARG A 434 7.02 2.19 18.50
CA ARG A 434 7.31 3.59 18.82
C ARG A 434 6.49 4.56 17.97
N LEU A 435 6.30 4.26 16.69
CA LEU A 435 5.48 5.07 15.81
C LEU A 435 4.00 4.99 16.18
N ASP A 436 3.48 3.81 16.52
CA ASP A 436 2.09 3.65 16.99
C ASP A 436 1.81 4.49 18.24
N GLN A 437 2.68 4.40 19.25
CA GLN A 437 2.58 5.18 20.48
C GLN A 437 2.58 6.69 20.20
N LYS A 438 3.45 7.16 19.30
CA LYS A 438 3.50 8.58 18.88
C LYS A 438 2.20 9.03 18.19
N ILE A 439 1.66 8.20 17.30
CA ILE A 439 0.42 8.48 16.57
C ILE A 439 -0.75 8.59 17.55
N VAL A 440 -0.93 7.58 18.41
CA VAL A 440 -2.04 7.53 19.39
C VAL A 440 -1.94 8.68 20.37
N THR A 441 -0.74 8.94 20.90
CA THR A 441 -0.50 10.04 21.83
C THR A 441 -0.79 11.40 21.18
N CYS A 442 -0.35 11.62 19.94
CA CYS A 442 -0.66 12.84 19.21
C CYS A 442 -2.17 13.03 19.01
N TYR A 443 -2.87 11.98 18.61
CA TYR A 443 -4.31 12.03 18.36
C TYR A 443 -5.10 12.39 19.63
N LEU A 444 -4.77 11.75 20.76
CA LEU A 444 -5.38 12.03 22.06
C LEU A 444 -5.16 13.47 22.52
N ARG A 445 -3.94 14.02 22.35
CA ARG A 445 -3.65 15.43 22.68
C ARG A 445 -4.46 16.42 21.85
N THR A 446 -4.69 16.12 20.58
CA THR A 446 -5.48 16.99 19.70
C THR A 446 -6.99 16.86 19.93
N GLY A 447 -7.45 15.91 20.76
CA GLY A 447 -8.88 15.64 21.00
C GLY A 447 -9.64 15.28 19.72
N GLY A 448 -8.95 14.77 18.69
CA GLY A 448 -9.52 14.62 17.33
C GLY A 448 -9.89 15.95 16.65
N ALA A 449 -9.66 17.10 17.28
CA ALA A 449 -9.91 18.43 16.75
C ALA A 449 -8.71 18.97 15.96
N LEU A 450 -8.96 19.98 15.11
CA LEU A 450 -7.91 20.73 14.40
C LEU A 450 -7.02 21.47 15.42
N PRO A 451 -5.70 21.56 15.20
CA PRO A 451 -4.92 22.60 15.87
C PRO A 451 -5.53 23.96 15.53
N LYS A 452 -5.95 24.70 16.56
CA LYS A 452 -6.43 26.08 16.42
C LYS A 452 -5.20 26.98 16.25
N GLY A 453 -5.07 27.61 15.08
CA GLY A 453 -4.16 28.74 14.85
C GLY A 453 -2.72 28.38 14.48
N PRO A 454 -1.96 29.35 13.92
CA PRO A 454 -0.62 29.13 13.42
C PRO A 454 0.28 28.68 14.56
N LEU A 455 1.11 27.67 14.27
CA LEU A 455 2.26 27.31 15.10
C LEU A 455 3.02 28.59 15.42
N ARG A 456 3.01 29.02 16.69
CA ARG A 456 4.03 29.94 17.20
C ARG A 456 5.37 29.32 16.81
N GLU A 457 6.17 30.08 16.07
CA GLU A 457 7.58 29.78 15.83
C GLU A 457 8.19 29.38 17.17
N LYS A 458 8.64 28.12 17.27
CA LYS A 458 9.54 27.72 18.35
C LYS A 458 10.84 28.44 18.05
N GLU A 459 11.12 29.50 18.80
CA GLU A 459 12.45 30.08 18.87
C GLU A 459 13.44 28.96 19.22
N ASP A 460 14.42 28.76 18.33
CA ASP A 460 15.53 27.84 18.54
C ASP A 460 16.33 28.30 19.77
N CYS A 461 16.14 27.64 20.90
CA CYS A 461 16.96 27.85 22.09
C CYS A 461 18.31 27.18 21.87
N THR A 462 19.37 27.97 21.70
CA THR A 462 20.75 27.49 21.68
C THR A 462 21.30 27.47 23.11
N LEU A 463 21.75 26.31 23.59
CA LEU A 463 22.46 26.19 24.87
C LEU A 463 23.96 26.36 24.62
N LEU A 464 24.55 27.38 25.21
CA LEU A 464 25.98 27.67 25.16
C LEU A 464 26.61 27.28 26.50
N PHE A 465 27.56 26.35 26.49
CA PHE A 465 28.37 26.01 27.66
C PHE A 465 29.69 26.78 27.60
N HIS A 466 29.99 27.55 28.64
CA HIS A 466 31.32 28.12 28.81
C HIS A 466 32.25 27.08 29.45
N PRO A 467 33.48 26.90 28.94
CA PRO A 467 34.49 26.12 29.64
C PRO A 467 34.91 26.86 30.92
N MET A 468 34.93 26.14 32.04
CA MET A 468 35.63 26.55 33.26
C MET A 468 37.13 26.36 33.09
#